data_AF-A0A496U202-F1
#
_entry.id   AF-A0A496U202-F1
#
_cell.length_a   1.000
_cell.length_b   1.000
_cell.length_c   1.000
_cell.angle_alpha   90.00
_cell.angle_beta   90.00
_cell.angle_gamma   90.00
#
_symmetry.space_group_name_H-M   'P 1'
#
loop_
_entity.id
_entity.type
_entity.pdbx_description
1 polymer ?
#
loop_
_entity_poly.entity_id
_entity_poly.type
_entity_poly.pdbx_seq_one_letter_code
_entity_poly.pdbx_strand_id
1 'polypeptide(L)'
;MDLHFELVWFDSFGAKSSCIFVKTPNVSLIIDPGIAEMQPGYPLDKKEKMKLREKGKRAILRALKKASLVIISHYHHDHYIYEDVSAYKGKTLFMKNPNVFINLNQRKRAEDFFLKLRESLNLEERDFVKGKERSQIFDPREHIKLALSRDFGDYNKRRSELFEKGHQWFEELVKFWDGLEEIREVDADSIKVVFPEGKTYKFGETVLRFTEPLFHG
;
A
#
# COMPACT_ATOMS: atom_id res chain seq x y z
N MET A 1 16.68 -16.52 -19.33
CA MET A 1 15.45 -15.95 -18.72
C MET A 1 15.93 -15.12 -17.55
N ASP A 2 16.18 -13.83 -17.77
CA ASP A 2 16.89 -12.99 -16.81
C ASP A 2 15.91 -12.27 -15.89
N LEU A 3 15.26 -13.05 -15.02
CA LEU A 3 14.57 -12.51 -13.86
C LEU A 3 15.61 -12.18 -12.80
N HIS A 4 15.73 -10.90 -12.46
CA HIS A 4 16.53 -10.45 -11.32
C HIS A 4 15.60 -10.07 -10.18
N PHE A 5 15.87 -10.61 -8.99
CA PHE A 5 15.10 -10.40 -7.77
C PHE A 5 16.05 -9.93 -6.66
N GLU A 6 15.72 -8.81 -6.01
CA GLU A 6 16.52 -8.19 -4.95
C GLU A 6 15.64 -7.86 -3.75
N LEU A 7 16.03 -8.36 -2.57
CA LEU A 7 15.51 -7.92 -1.28
C LEU A 7 16.22 -6.62 -0.89
N VAL A 8 15.60 -5.47 -1.15
CA VAL A 8 16.26 -4.16 -1.04
C VAL A 8 16.43 -3.75 0.42
N TRP A 9 15.36 -3.83 1.22
CA TRP A 9 15.42 -3.56 2.65
C TRP A 9 14.26 -4.20 3.41
N PHE A 10 14.54 -4.73 4.60
CA PHE A 10 13.59 -5.42 5.47
C PHE A 10 13.84 -5.07 6.93
N ASP A 11 12.85 -5.30 7.79
CA ASP A 11 12.92 -5.14 9.24
C ASP A 11 14.19 -5.74 9.86
N SER A 12 14.63 -6.90 9.37
CA SER A 12 15.84 -7.58 9.84
C SER A 12 17.14 -6.77 9.65
N PHE A 13 17.12 -5.71 8.84
CA PHE A 13 18.24 -4.78 8.67
C PHE A 13 18.16 -3.55 9.60
N GLY A 14 17.23 -3.55 10.56
CA GLY A 14 17.13 -2.59 11.65
C GLY A 14 16.39 -1.29 11.34
N ALA A 15 15.56 -1.30 10.29
CA ALA A 15 14.54 -0.28 10.03
C ALA A 15 13.31 -0.96 9.39
N LYS A 16 12.11 -0.49 9.72
CA LYS A 16 10.85 -1.09 9.24
C LYS A 16 10.74 -0.92 7.73
N SER A 17 10.57 -2.00 7.00
CA SER A 17 10.41 -2.03 5.54
C SER A 17 10.08 -3.44 5.05
N SER A 18 9.50 -3.54 3.85
CA SER A 18 9.37 -4.80 3.11
C SER A 18 9.60 -4.55 1.62
N CYS A 19 10.74 -3.93 1.29
CA CYS A 19 11.00 -3.43 -0.06
C CYS A 19 11.69 -4.47 -0.95
N ILE A 20 11.08 -4.74 -2.10
CA ILE A 20 11.55 -5.72 -3.10
C ILE A 20 11.70 -5.03 -4.45
N PHE A 21 12.81 -5.31 -5.15
CA PHE A 21 13.01 -4.92 -6.54
C PHE A 21 13.03 -6.16 -7.43
N VAL A 22 12.29 -6.10 -8.54
CA VAL A 22 12.24 -7.16 -9.55
C VAL A 22 12.47 -6.56 -10.92
N LYS A 23 13.37 -7.15 -11.70
CA LYS A 23 13.59 -6.79 -13.10
C LYS A 23 13.37 -8.02 -13.97
N THR A 24 12.55 -7.82 -15.00
CA THR A 24 12.29 -8.78 -16.08
C THR A 24 12.85 -8.22 -17.39
N PRO A 25 12.90 -9.00 -18.48
CA PRO A 25 13.27 -8.47 -19.79
C PRO A 25 12.39 -7.31 -20.28
N ASN A 26 11.12 -7.27 -19.86
CA ASN A 26 10.16 -6.28 -20.35
C ASN A 26 9.95 -5.09 -19.41
N VAL A 27 10.16 -5.27 -18.10
CA VAL A 27 9.83 -4.24 -17.11
C VAL A 27 10.61 -4.40 -15.79
N SER A 28 10.86 -3.29 -15.12
CA SER A 28 11.39 -3.23 -13.75
C SER A 28 10.34 -2.68 -12.79
N LEU A 29 10.15 -3.35 -11.65
CA LEU A 29 9.18 -2.98 -10.64
C LEU A 29 9.82 -2.96 -9.25
N ILE A 30 9.30 -2.09 -8.40
CA ILE A 30 9.63 -2.06 -6.97
C ILE A 30 8.33 -2.17 -6.16
N ILE A 31 8.35 -2.97 -5.11
CA ILE A 31 7.22 -3.21 -4.22
C ILE A 31 7.54 -2.59 -2.88
N ASP A 32 6.60 -1.80 -2.37
CA ASP A 32 6.62 -1.15 -1.07
C ASP A 32 7.93 -0.40 -0.77
N PRO A 33 8.27 0.63 -1.59
CA PRO A 33 9.50 1.40 -1.43
C PRO A 33 9.43 2.36 -0.24
N GLY A 34 9.04 1.93 0.95
CA GLY A 34 8.99 2.75 2.16
C GLY A 34 9.99 2.32 3.21
N ILE A 35 10.19 3.21 4.18
CA ILE A 35 11.02 2.91 5.34
C ILE A 35 10.64 3.76 6.55
N ALA A 36 10.56 3.12 7.71
CA ALA A 36 10.36 3.81 8.98
C ALA A 36 11.38 3.37 10.04
N GLU A 37 11.53 4.19 11.08
CA GLU A 37 12.41 3.85 12.20
C GLU A 37 11.81 2.71 13.03
N MET A 38 12.67 1.89 13.64
CA MET A 38 12.24 0.87 14.59
C MET A 38 11.60 1.48 15.84
N GLN A 39 10.66 0.77 16.45
CA GLN A 39 9.96 1.19 17.68
C GLN A 39 10.94 1.51 18.84
N PRO A 40 10.53 2.32 19.83
CA PRO A 40 11.37 2.66 20.97
C PRO A 40 11.98 1.45 21.68
N GLY A 41 11.22 0.36 21.85
CA GLY A 41 11.68 -0.87 22.51
C GLY A 41 12.65 -1.75 21.70
N TYR A 42 12.99 -1.38 20.46
CA TYR A 42 14.01 -2.10 19.69
C TYR A 42 15.41 -1.87 20.29
N PRO A 43 16.28 -2.89 20.41
CA PRO A 43 17.48 -2.87 21.28
C PRO A 43 18.64 -1.97 20.82
N LEU A 44 18.51 -1.28 19.68
CA LEU A 44 19.49 -0.30 19.24
C LEU A 44 19.26 1.07 19.90
N ASP A 45 20.32 1.87 19.99
CA ASP A 45 20.15 3.26 20.42
C ASP A 45 19.47 4.10 19.32
N LYS A 46 19.02 5.31 19.67
CA LYS A 46 18.34 6.21 18.74
C LYS A 46 19.21 6.58 17.52
N LYS A 47 20.51 6.79 17.73
CA LYS A 47 21.44 7.21 16.67
C LYS A 47 21.67 6.10 15.66
N GLU A 48 21.76 4.85 16.12
CA GLU A 48 21.86 3.66 15.30
C GLU A 48 20.59 3.41 14.49
N LYS A 49 19.40 3.53 15.12
CA LYS A 49 18.11 3.44 14.42
C LYS A 49 18.01 4.45 13.27
N MET A 50 18.35 5.72 13.55
CA MET A 50 18.39 6.77 12.53
C MET A 50 19.38 6.43 11.40
N LYS A 51 20.60 5.97 11.73
CA LYS A 51 21.62 5.60 10.74
C LYS A 51 21.17 4.45 9.83
N LEU A 52 20.50 3.45 10.40
CA LEU A 52 19.98 2.31 9.62
C LEU A 52 18.81 2.74 8.73
N ARG A 53 17.89 3.55 9.23
CA ARG A 53 16.83 4.16 8.41
C ARG A 53 17.41 4.94 7.23
N GLU A 54 18.41 5.79 7.44
CA GLU A 54 19.03 6.55 6.34
C GLU A 54 19.84 5.67 5.37
N LYS A 55 20.44 4.58 5.85
CA LYS A 55 21.09 3.58 4.98
C LYS A 55 20.06 2.87 4.10
N GLY A 56 18.95 2.44 4.69
CA GLY A 56 17.86 1.78 3.96
C GLY A 56 17.16 2.71 2.99
N LYS A 57 16.87 3.95 3.38
CA LYS A 57 16.27 4.97 2.51
C LYS A 57 17.11 5.17 1.24
N ARG A 58 18.44 5.26 1.37
CA ARG A 58 19.35 5.35 0.22
C ARG A 58 19.38 4.08 -0.64
N ALA A 59 19.21 2.89 -0.08
CA ALA A 59 19.10 1.66 -0.86
C ALA A 59 17.80 1.65 -1.67
N ILE A 60 16.68 1.96 -1.02
CA ILE A 60 15.34 2.03 -1.63
C ILE A 60 15.29 3.07 -2.74
N LEU A 61 15.78 4.29 -2.53
CA LEU A 61 15.80 5.34 -3.56
C LEU A 61 16.65 4.93 -4.78
N ARG A 62 17.76 4.21 -4.57
CA ARG A 62 18.58 3.67 -5.67
C ARG A 62 17.86 2.58 -6.46
N ALA A 63 17.08 1.73 -5.80
CA ALA A 63 16.25 0.73 -6.47
C ALA A 63 15.06 1.38 -7.20
N LEU A 64 14.36 2.31 -6.55
CA LEU A 64 13.23 3.06 -7.09
C LEU A 64 13.62 3.82 -8.37
N LYS A 65 14.82 4.41 -8.43
CA LYS A 65 15.34 5.07 -9.63
C LYS A 65 15.40 4.13 -10.84
N LYS A 66 15.67 2.83 -10.64
CA LYS A 66 15.77 1.81 -11.70
C LYS A 66 14.42 1.23 -12.11
N ALA A 67 13.36 1.43 -11.31
CA ALA A 67 12.03 0.87 -11.55
C ALA A 67 11.19 1.79 -12.44
N SER A 68 10.44 1.22 -13.39
CA SER A 68 9.38 1.95 -14.13
C SER A 68 8.01 1.76 -13.49
N LEU A 69 7.79 0.64 -12.80
CA LEU A 69 6.58 0.35 -12.05
C LEU A 69 6.84 0.40 -10.54
N VAL A 70 5.85 0.88 -9.78
CA VAL A 70 5.87 0.93 -8.32
C VAL A 70 4.59 0.30 -7.81
N ILE A 71 4.70 -0.59 -6.83
CA ILE A 71 3.56 -1.16 -6.12
C ILE A 71 3.59 -0.61 -4.69
N ILE A 72 2.49 -0.03 -4.24
CA ILE A 72 2.27 0.37 -2.83
C ILE A 72 1.07 -0.43 -2.33
N SER A 73 1.35 -1.44 -1.52
CA SER A 73 0.37 -2.43 -1.06
C SER A 73 -0.61 -1.86 -0.04
N HIS A 74 -0.22 -0.84 0.72
CA HIS A 74 -1.04 -0.10 1.69
C HIS A 74 -0.33 1.17 2.20
N TYR A 75 -1.02 1.96 3.03
CA TYR A 75 -0.60 3.31 3.45
C TYR A 75 0.06 3.35 4.84
N HIS A 76 1.00 2.45 5.09
CA HIS A 76 1.93 2.60 6.22
C HIS A 76 3.21 3.30 5.77
N HIS A 77 3.79 4.16 6.62
CA HIS A 77 4.94 5.01 6.25
C HIS A 77 6.21 4.23 5.89
N ASP A 78 6.26 2.94 6.22
CA ASP A 78 7.29 1.98 5.82
C ASP A 78 7.01 1.26 4.50
N HIS A 79 5.93 1.60 3.78
CA HIS A 79 5.58 1.03 2.47
C HIS A 79 5.67 2.01 1.29
N TYR A 80 5.85 3.31 1.54
CA TYR A 80 6.06 4.31 0.49
C TYR A 80 6.95 5.46 0.95
N ILE A 81 7.74 6.04 0.04
CA ILE A 81 8.43 7.33 0.27
C ILE A 81 7.39 8.45 0.24
N TYR A 82 7.30 9.24 1.30
CA TYR A 82 6.39 10.39 1.38
C TYR A 82 7.11 11.71 1.67
N GLU A 83 8.41 11.66 1.97
CA GLU A 83 9.23 12.86 2.19
C GLU A 83 9.83 13.40 0.87
N ASP A 84 9.93 12.56 -0.16
CA ASP A 84 10.37 12.94 -1.50
C ASP A 84 9.52 12.23 -2.56
N VAL A 85 8.31 12.74 -2.77
CA VAL A 85 7.35 12.19 -3.74
C VAL A 85 7.80 12.40 -5.19
N SER A 86 8.75 13.31 -5.43
CA SER A 86 9.31 13.56 -6.77
C SER A 86 10.04 12.33 -7.32
N ALA A 87 10.48 11.43 -6.43
CA ALA A 87 11.10 10.15 -6.78
C ALA A 87 10.18 9.22 -7.61
N TYR A 88 8.88 9.48 -7.64
CA TYR A 88 7.89 8.75 -8.45
C TYR A 88 7.67 9.31 -9.85
N LYS A 89 8.27 10.46 -10.18
CA LYS A 89 8.09 11.09 -11.51
C LYS A 89 8.47 10.13 -12.64
N GLY A 90 7.62 10.07 -13.65
CA GLY A 90 7.76 9.25 -14.86
C GLY A 90 7.49 7.75 -14.63
N LYS A 91 6.83 7.37 -13.53
CA LYS A 91 6.53 5.97 -13.19
C LYS A 91 5.03 5.68 -13.25
N THR A 92 4.70 4.38 -13.31
CA THR A 92 3.34 3.89 -13.06
C THR A 92 3.24 3.32 -11.65
N LEU A 93 2.34 3.87 -10.84
CA LEU A 93 2.07 3.48 -9.47
C LEU A 93 0.81 2.64 -9.42
N PHE A 94 0.95 1.40 -8.97
CA PHE A 94 -0.14 0.51 -8.61
C PHE A 94 -0.33 0.57 -7.10
N MET A 95 -1.42 1.19 -6.66
CA MET A 95 -1.63 1.53 -5.26
C MET A 95 -2.88 0.84 -4.72
N LYS A 96 -2.85 0.45 -3.44
CA LYS A 96 -4.07 0.08 -2.70
C LYS A 96 -5.16 1.12 -2.95
N ASN A 97 -6.38 0.69 -3.28
CA ASN A 97 -7.49 1.61 -3.47
C ASN A 97 -7.75 2.39 -2.15
N PRO A 98 -7.56 3.73 -2.13
CA PRO A 98 -7.85 4.55 -0.95
C PRO A 98 -9.35 4.85 -0.80
N ASN A 99 -10.12 4.38 -1.79
CA ASN A 99 -11.55 4.22 -1.85
C ASN A 99 -12.07 3.52 -0.60
N VAL A 100 -11.80 2.22 -0.57
CA VAL A 100 -12.54 1.21 0.18
C VAL A 100 -11.57 0.20 0.76
N PHE A 101 -12.05 -0.62 1.69
CA PHE A 101 -11.27 -1.68 2.31
C PHE A 101 -10.02 -1.18 3.07
N ILE A 102 -10.07 0.05 3.60
CA ILE A 102 -9.01 0.66 4.42
C ILE A 102 -9.58 1.39 5.64
N ASN A 103 -8.85 1.40 6.76
CA ASN A 103 -9.25 2.20 7.93
C ASN A 103 -9.04 3.73 7.72
N LEU A 104 -9.53 4.53 8.68
CA LEU A 104 -9.39 6.00 8.65
C LEU A 104 -7.94 6.49 8.60
N ASN A 105 -7.02 5.84 9.32
CA ASN A 105 -5.62 6.27 9.34
C ASN A 105 -4.95 6.07 7.99
N GLN A 106 -5.22 4.94 7.34
CA GLN A 106 -4.77 4.64 5.98
C GLN A 106 -5.36 5.65 4.99
N ARG A 107 -6.64 6.01 5.15
CA ARG A 107 -7.32 6.99 4.29
C ARG A 107 -6.65 8.36 4.36
N LYS A 108 -6.44 8.87 5.58
CA LYS A 108 -5.76 10.16 5.79
C LYS A 108 -4.36 10.17 5.19
N ARG A 109 -3.60 9.08 5.39
CA ARG A 109 -2.25 8.95 4.84
C ARG A 109 -2.24 8.88 3.30
N ALA A 110 -3.26 8.27 2.71
CA ALA A 110 -3.46 8.28 1.27
C ALA A 110 -3.74 9.70 0.77
N GLU A 111 -4.69 10.42 1.38
CA GLU A 111 -5.00 11.81 1.04
C GLU A 111 -3.75 12.70 1.09
N ASP A 112 -3.01 12.66 2.22
CA ASP A 112 -1.76 13.40 2.39
C ASP A 112 -0.73 13.06 1.30
N PHE A 113 -0.65 11.79 0.90
CA PHE A 113 0.29 11.33 -0.12
C PHE A 113 -0.12 11.80 -1.53
N PHE A 114 -1.40 11.69 -1.88
CA PHE A 114 -1.93 12.14 -3.17
C PHE A 114 -1.80 13.66 -3.35
N LEU A 115 -2.11 14.43 -2.31
CA LEU A 115 -1.94 15.89 -2.32
C LEU A 115 -0.48 16.26 -2.63
N LYS A 116 0.47 15.69 -1.88
CA LYS A 116 1.91 15.92 -2.11
C LYS A 116 2.35 15.51 -3.50
N LEU A 117 1.89 14.34 -3.98
CA LEU A 117 2.25 13.83 -5.30
C LEU A 117 1.84 14.81 -6.40
N ARG A 118 0.66 15.41 -6.28
CA ARG A 118 0.12 16.36 -7.25
C ARG A 118 0.78 17.72 -7.17
N GLU A 119 0.97 18.25 -5.95
CA GLU A 119 1.75 19.47 -5.72
C GLU A 119 3.14 19.36 -6.35
N SER A 120 3.81 18.23 -6.14
CA SER A 120 5.14 17.98 -6.70
C SER A 120 5.18 17.85 -8.22
N LEU A 121 4.05 17.56 -8.87
CA LEU A 121 3.96 17.28 -10.30
C LEU A 121 3.10 18.28 -11.08
N ASN A 122 2.62 19.35 -10.41
CA ASN A 122 1.73 20.38 -10.97
C ASN A 122 0.50 19.79 -11.68
N LEU A 123 -0.16 18.82 -11.04
CA LEU A 123 -1.38 18.20 -11.58
C LEU A 123 -2.63 19.00 -11.15
N GLU A 124 -3.56 19.23 -12.10
CA GLU A 124 -4.80 20.01 -11.89
C GLU A 124 -5.68 19.47 -10.75
N GLU A 125 -6.25 20.38 -9.94
CA GLU A 125 -6.84 20.17 -8.60
C GLU A 125 -8.16 19.35 -8.53
N ARG A 126 -8.59 18.69 -9.61
CA ARG A 126 -9.91 18.02 -9.67
C ARG A 126 -9.94 16.61 -9.06
N ASP A 127 -9.42 16.48 -7.86
CA ASP A 127 -9.15 15.19 -7.22
C ASP A 127 -10.33 14.53 -6.56
N PHE A 128 -11.10 15.35 -5.87
CA PHE A 128 -12.11 14.89 -4.96
C PHE A 128 -13.45 15.20 -5.59
N VAL A 129 -14.09 14.14 -6.08
CA VAL A 129 -15.40 14.26 -6.68
C VAL A 129 -16.40 13.60 -5.74
N LYS A 130 -17.60 14.17 -5.67
CA LYS A 130 -18.72 13.58 -4.94
C LYS A 130 -18.80 12.09 -5.25
N GLY A 131 -18.62 11.26 -4.22
CA GLY A 131 -18.47 9.82 -4.37
C GLY A 131 -19.65 9.20 -5.11
N LYS A 132 -19.36 8.25 -5.99
CA LYS A 132 -20.38 7.33 -6.53
C LYS A 132 -20.75 6.30 -5.46
N GLU A 133 -21.92 5.66 -5.63
CA GLU A 133 -22.23 4.42 -4.92
C GLU A 133 -21.11 3.39 -5.14
N ARG A 134 -20.63 2.81 -4.04
CA ARG A 134 -19.45 1.96 -4.03
C ARG A 134 -19.86 0.53 -4.34
N SER A 135 -19.78 0.16 -5.62
CA SER A 135 -20.34 -1.07 -6.19
C SER A 135 -19.69 -2.41 -5.78
N GLN A 136 -18.74 -2.43 -4.84
CA GLN A 136 -17.96 -3.64 -4.51
C GLN A 136 -17.65 -3.82 -3.02
N ILE A 137 -18.55 -3.39 -2.15
CA ILE A 137 -18.38 -3.63 -0.71
C ILE A 137 -18.94 -5.02 -0.38
N PHE A 138 -18.05 -5.92 0.04
CA PHE A 138 -18.38 -7.26 0.55
C PHE A 138 -17.83 -7.42 1.96
N ASP A 139 -18.32 -8.39 2.70
CA ASP A 139 -17.79 -8.71 4.01
C ASP A 139 -16.46 -9.49 3.88
N PRO A 140 -15.32 -8.97 4.38
CA PRO A 140 -14.03 -9.65 4.29
C PRO A 140 -14.03 -11.08 4.87
N ARG A 141 -14.97 -11.39 5.77
CA ARG A 141 -15.18 -12.73 6.34
C ARG A 141 -15.47 -13.79 5.28
N GLU A 142 -16.07 -13.41 4.15
CA GLU A 142 -16.41 -14.33 3.05
C GLU A 142 -15.19 -15.05 2.47
N HIS A 143 -13.99 -14.46 2.57
CA HIS A 143 -12.74 -15.03 2.04
C HIS A 143 -11.90 -15.80 3.07
N ILE A 144 -12.29 -15.78 4.35
CA ILE A 144 -11.55 -16.45 5.43
C ILE A 144 -12.31 -17.64 6.04
N LYS A 145 -13.08 -18.36 5.21
CA LYS A 145 -13.90 -19.52 5.63
C LYS A 145 -13.13 -20.56 6.45
N LEU A 146 -11.89 -20.87 6.04
CA LEU A 146 -11.02 -21.79 6.77
C LEU A 146 -10.75 -21.30 8.19
N ALA A 147 -10.40 -20.02 8.35
CA ALA A 147 -10.19 -19.44 9.66
C ALA A 147 -11.49 -19.52 10.47
N LEU A 148 -12.63 -19.07 9.91
CA LEU A 148 -13.94 -19.07 10.59
C LEU A 148 -14.31 -20.45 11.14
N SER A 149 -14.12 -21.51 10.36
CA SER A 149 -14.47 -22.90 10.73
C SER A 149 -13.61 -23.52 11.83
N ARG A 150 -12.50 -22.87 12.22
CA ARG A 150 -11.53 -23.46 13.16
C ARG A 150 -12.02 -23.39 14.60
N ASP A 151 -11.96 -24.53 15.30
CA ASP A 151 -12.30 -24.66 16.71
C ASP A 151 -11.09 -24.33 17.60
N PHE A 152 -11.27 -23.43 18.56
CA PHE A 152 -10.28 -23.04 19.58
C PHE A 152 -10.75 -23.35 21.02
N GLY A 153 -11.71 -24.26 21.20
CA GLY A 153 -12.27 -24.63 22.50
C GLY A 153 -12.86 -23.42 23.23
N ASP A 154 -12.46 -23.21 24.48
CA ASP A 154 -12.99 -22.14 25.34
C ASP A 154 -12.79 -20.73 24.76
N TYR A 155 -11.78 -20.54 23.90
CA TYR A 155 -11.52 -19.24 23.26
C TYR A 155 -12.60 -18.86 22.24
N ASN A 156 -13.40 -19.81 21.74
CA ASN A 156 -14.45 -19.54 20.75
C ASN A 156 -15.46 -18.48 21.20
N LYS A 157 -15.75 -18.39 22.51
CA LYS A 157 -16.64 -17.35 23.05
C LYS A 157 -16.06 -15.97 22.80
N ARG A 158 -14.82 -15.73 23.22
CA ARG A 158 -14.13 -14.45 23.01
C ARG A 158 -13.95 -14.15 21.52
N ARG A 159 -13.62 -15.17 20.74
CA ARG A 159 -13.45 -15.06 19.30
C ARG A 159 -14.73 -14.58 18.60
N SER A 160 -15.89 -15.11 18.99
CA SER A 160 -17.19 -14.69 18.46
C SER A 160 -17.50 -13.22 18.79
N GLU A 161 -17.22 -12.78 20.02
CA GLU A 161 -17.34 -11.37 20.41
C GLU A 161 -16.44 -10.45 19.55
N LEU A 162 -15.20 -10.88 19.27
CA LEU A 162 -14.27 -10.11 18.45
C LEU A 162 -14.72 -10.02 16.98
N PHE A 163 -15.30 -11.09 16.43
CA PHE A 163 -15.84 -11.06 15.07
C PHE A 163 -17.05 -10.14 14.96
N GLU A 164 -17.94 -10.15 15.95
CA GLU A 164 -19.10 -9.25 15.97
C GLU A 164 -18.67 -7.79 16.06
N LYS A 165 -17.74 -7.47 16.96
CA LYS A 165 -17.17 -6.12 17.05
C LYS A 165 -16.44 -5.70 15.78
N GLY A 166 -15.70 -6.60 15.16
CA GLY A 166 -15.01 -6.35 13.89
C GLY A 166 -15.98 -6.10 12.74
N HIS A 167 -17.10 -6.83 12.71
CA HIS A 167 -18.15 -6.64 11.71
C HIS A 167 -18.85 -5.29 11.88
N GLN A 168 -19.28 -4.94 13.09
CA GLN A 168 -19.86 -3.63 13.40
C GLN A 168 -18.91 -2.49 13.03
N TRP A 169 -17.62 -2.64 13.36
CA TRP A 169 -16.61 -1.67 12.96
C TRP A 169 -16.46 -1.55 11.43
N PHE A 170 -16.52 -2.67 10.71
CA PHE A 170 -16.50 -2.67 9.25
C PHE A 170 -17.74 -1.97 8.65
N GLU A 171 -18.94 -2.21 9.19
CA GLU A 171 -20.17 -1.52 8.76
C GLU A 171 -20.08 0.00 8.95
N GLU A 172 -19.48 0.47 10.05
CA GLU A 172 -19.21 1.89 10.26
C GLU A 172 -18.19 2.44 9.26
N LEU A 173 -17.17 1.66 8.89
CA LEU A 173 -16.24 2.05 7.83
C LEU A 173 -16.93 2.14 6.46
N VAL A 174 -17.89 1.27 6.16
CA VAL A 174 -18.69 1.33 4.93
C VAL A 174 -19.49 2.63 4.84
N LYS A 175 -20.18 3.01 5.92
CA LYS A 175 -20.90 4.31 5.98
C LYS A 175 -19.95 5.49 5.82
N PHE A 176 -18.80 5.44 6.49
CA PHE A 176 -17.77 6.46 6.39
C PHE A 176 -17.26 6.61 4.95
N TRP A 177 -16.93 5.50 4.32
CA TRP A 177 -16.56 5.41 2.92
C TRP A 177 -17.60 6.09 2.04
N ASP A 178 -18.87 5.73 2.13
CA ASP A 178 -19.93 6.34 1.29
C ASP A 178 -20.03 7.87 1.41
N GLY A 179 -19.63 8.44 2.56
CA GLY A 179 -19.59 9.89 2.78
C GLY A 179 -18.35 10.61 2.25
N LEU A 180 -17.31 9.90 1.82
CA LEU A 180 -16.05 10.49 1.37
C LEU A 180 -16.06 10.87 -0.11
N GLU A 181 -15.35 11.95 -0.42
CA GLU A 181 -14.96 12.26 -1.79
C GLU A 181 -14.01 11.19 -2.35
N GLU A 182 -14.23 10.85 -3.61
CA GLU A 182 -13.49 9.80 -4.30
C GLU A 182 -12.15 10.36 -4.80
N ILE A 183 -11.04 9.75 -4.38
CA ILE A 183 -9.70 9.92 -4.97
C ILE A 183 -9.68 9.09 -6.26
N ARG A 184 -9.29 9.74 -7.36
CA ARG A 184 -9.27 9.12 -8.69
C ARG A 184 -7.89 8.61 -9.09
N GLU A 185 -7.89 7.64 -9.99
CA GLU A 185 -6.71 7.26 -10.77
C GLU A 185 -6.21 8.47 -11.58
N VAL A 186 -4.90 8.51 -11.84
CA VAL A 186 -4.24 9.60 -12.56
C VAL A 186 -3.62 9.03 -13.83
N ASP A 187 -3.87 9.68 -14.97
CA ASP A 187 -3.21 9.37 -16.25
C ASP A 187 -2.63 10.66 -16.82
N ALA A 188 -1.36 10.93 -16.48
CA ALA A 188 -0.63 12.11 -16.92
C ALA A 188 0.75 11.70 -17.45
N ASP A 189 1.33 12.50 -18.34
CA ASP A 189 2.68 12.23 -18.89
C ASP A 189 3.75 12.17 -17.80
N SER A 190 3.55 12.91 -16.70
CA SER A 190 4.48 12.97 -15.57
C SER A 190 4.33 11.80 -14.59
N ILE A 191 3.18 11.12 -14.56
CA ILE A 191 2.89 10.00 -13.66
C ILE A 191 1.59 9.29 -14.03
N LYS A 192 1.54 7.97 -13.81
CA LYS A 192 0.30 7.20 -13.86
C LYS A 192 0.02 6.57 -12.51
N VAL A 193 -1.19 6.70 -11.99
CA VAL A 193 -1.65 6.09 -10.73
C VAL A 193 -2.87 5.24 -11.01
N VAL A 194 -2.85 3.98 -10.58
CA VAL A 194 -3.88 2.98 -10.85
C VAL A 194 -4.21 2.21 -9.57
N PHE A 195 -5.49 1.90 -9.35
CA PHE A 195 -5.96 1.00 -8.31
C PHE A 195 -6.16 -0.40 -8.94
N PRO A 196 -5.24 -1.35 -8.69
CA PRO A 196 -5.10 -2.53 -9.52
C PRO A 196 -5.91 -3.74 -9.06
N GLU A 197 -6.65 -3.63 -7.96
CA GLU A 197 -7.34 -4.75 -7.31
C GLU A 197 -8.27 -5.49 -8.31
N GLY A 198 -8.20 -6.82 -8.31
CA GLY A 198 -8.93 -7.69 -9.24
C GLY A 198 -8.46 -7.66 -10.70
N LYS A 199 -7.43 -6.86 -11.04
CA LYS A 199 -6.97 -6.65 -12.43
C LYS A 199 -5.67 -7.38 -12.73
N THR A 200 -5.43 -7.61 -14.03
CA THR A 200 -4.19 -8.17 -14.58
C THR A 200 -3.62 -7.23 -15.64
N TYR A 201 -2.30 -7.04 -15.61
CA TYR A 201 -1.56 -6.17 -16.53
C TYR A 201 -0.45 -6.96 -17.21
N LYS A 202 -0.25 -6.71 -18.52
CA LYS A 202 0.74 -7.40 -19.33
C LYS A 202 1.76 -6.43 -19.89
N PHE A 203 3.04 -6.74 -19.70
CA PHE A 203 4.20 -5.98 -20.17
C PHE A 203 5.10 -6.94 -20.96
N GLY A 204 4.91 -7.01 -22.28
CA GLY A 204 5.56 -8.04 -23.11
C GLY A 204 5.17 -9.45 -22.63
N GLU A 205 6.13 -10.23 -22.16
CA GLU A 205 5.91 -11.57 -21.60
C GLU A 205 5.65 -11.55 -20.09
N THR A 206 5.93 -10.43 -19.41
CA THR A 206 5.69 -10.28 -17.97
C THR A 206 4.22 -10.01 -17.69
N VAL A 207 3.62 -10.80 -16.80
CA VAL A 207 2.23 -10.65 -16.35
C VAL A 207 2.20 -10.30 -14.86
N LEU A 208 1.55 -9.19 -14.52
CA LEU A 208 1.28 -8.77 -13.15
C LEU A 208 -0.20 -9.00 -12.84
N ARG A 209 -0.47 -9.88 -11.87
CA ARG A 209 -1.82 -10.19 -11.41
C ARG A 209 -2.00 -9.71 -9.98
N PHE A 210 -3.04 -8.94 -9.73
CA PHE A 210 -3.40 -8.45 -8.42
C PHE A 210 -4.59 -9.26 -7.88
N THR A 211 -4.63 -9.46 -6.57
CA THR A 211 -5.75 -10.13 -5.91
C THR A 211 -6.98 -9.22 -5.90
N GLU A 212 -8.12 -9.79 -5.55
CA GLU A 212 -9.28 -8.99 -5.10
C GLU A 212 -8.90 -8.07 -3.93
N PRO A 213 -9.68 -7.00 -3.69
CA PRO A 213 -9.43 -6.08 -2.59
C PRO A 213 -9.27 -6.82 -1.25
N LEU A 214 -8.18 -6.55 -0.55
CA LEU A 214 -7.98 -7.04 0.82
C LEU A 214 -8.22 -5.91 1.81
N PHE A 215 -9.01 -6.19 2.85
CA PHE A 215 -9.24 -5.25 3.93
C PHE A 215 -7.94 -5.01 4.71
N HIS A 216 -7.58 -3.74 4.89
CA HIS A 216 -6.43 -3.33 5.67
C HIS A 216 -6.86 -2.29 6.71
N GLY A 217 -7.09 -2.76 7.93
CA GLY A 217 -7.59 -1.95 9.03
C GLY A 217 -6.99 -2.33 10.36
#